data_AF-A0A8H5FZ01-F1
#
_entry.id   AF-A0A8H5FZ01-F1
#
_cell.length_a   1.000
_cell.length_b   1.000
_cell.length_c   1.000
_cell.angle_alpha   90.00
_cell.angle_beta   90.00
_cell.angle_gamma   90.00
#
_symmetry.space_group_name_H-M   'P 1'
#
loop_
_entity.id
_entity.type
_entity.pdbx_description
1 polymer ?
#
loop_
_entity_poly.entity_id
_entity_poly.type
_entity_poly.pdbx_seq_one_letter_code
_entity_poly.pdbx_strand_id
1 'polypeptide(L)'
;MAGDNLPEELYLSASLGLPSYKLTTILLPSPLPEGSPTPIATLLPSSLSTTLLNANNIPSQATPYSSDPSYEIFSTPTKGFGMFATRLIEAGELTLNEHPVLIS
;
A
#
# COMPACT_ATOMS: atom_id res chain seq x y z
N MET A 1 44.31 7.08 28.83
CA MET A 1 43.58 8.08 28.02
C MET A 1 44.04 7.91 26.58
N ALA A 2 43.23 7.25 25.76
CA ALA A 2 43.31 7.31 24.31
C ALA A 2 41.85 7.23 23.86
N GLY A 3 41.33 8.35 23.36
CA GLY A 3 39.97 8.44 22.87
C GLY A 3 39.89 7.80 21.49
N ASP A 4 39.10 6.74 21.38
CA ASP A 4 38.67 6.17 20.10
C ASP A 4 37.72 7.16 19.41
N ASN A 5 38.30 8.18 18.77
CA ASN A 5 37.59 9.02 17.81
C ASN A 5 37.42 8.20 16.52
N LEU A 6 36.32 7.45 16.44
CA LEU A 6 35.80 7.00 15.16
C LEU A 6 35.51 8.24 14.29
N PRO A 7 35.85 8.24 12.99
CA PRO A 7 35.68 9.44 12.16
C PRO A 7 34.18 9.72 11.97
N GLU A 8 33.70 10.85 12.48
CA GLU A 8 32.35 11.37 12.20
C GLU A 8 32.08 11.51 10.68
N GLU A 9 33.15 11.63 9.87
CA GLU A 9 33.05 11.72 8.41
C GLU A 9 32.44 10.48 7.75
N LEU A 10 32.58 9.29 8.34
CA LEU A 10 31.99 8.06 7.79
C LEU A 10 30.46 8.04 7.94
N TYR A 11 29.90 8.63 9.00
CA TYR A 11 28.45 8.73 9.18
C TYR A 11 27.83 9.77 8.24
N LEU A 12 28.54 10.87 7.95
CA LEU A 12 28.05 11.91 7.06
C LEU A 12 27.96 11.42 5.60
N SER A 13 28.92 10.61 5.17
CA SER A 13 28.99 10.07 3.81
C SER A 13 27.91 9.04 3.47
N ALA A 14 27.34 8.34 4.46
CA ALA A 14 26.26 7.37 4.26
C ALA A 14 24.89 8.04 4.00
N SER A 15 24.75 9.32 4.33
CA SER A 15 23.48 10.06 4.17
C SER A 15 23.27 10.64 2.76
N LEU A 16 24.35 10.81 1.98
CA LEU A 16 24.37 11.62 0.75
C LEU A 16 23.74 10.94 -0.49
N GLY A 17 23.04 9.83 -0.31
CA GLY A 17 22.34 9.12 -1.38
C GLY A 17 21.13 8.32 -0.94
N LEU A 18 20.72 8.42 0.33
CA LEU A 18 19.52 7.72 0.78
C LEU A 18 18.28 8.55 0.42
N PRO A 19 17.27 7.95 -0.24
CA PRO A 19 16.03 8.65 -0.53
C PRO A 19 15.40 9.16 0.77
N SER A 20 15.02 10.43 0.81
CA SER A 20 14.32 10.99 1.97
C SER A 20 12.86 10.55 1.95
N TYR A 21 12.48 9.79 2.97
CA TYR A 21 11.10 9.36 3.18
C TYR A 21 10.40 10.25 4.19
N LYS A 22 9.17 10.65 3.86
CA LYS A 22 8.31 11.43 4.73
C LYS A 22 7.09 10.60 5.10
N LEU A 23 6.78 10.55 6.40
CA LEU A 23 5.51 10.03 6.87
C LEU A 23 4.38 10.87 6.28
N THR A 24 3.55 10.24 5.48
CA THR A 24 2.47 10.87 4.72
C THR A 24 1.17 10.10 4.96
N THR A 25 0.08 10.83 5.19
CA THR A 25 -1.24 10.24 5.25
C THR A 25 -1.91 10.39 3.89
N ILE A 26 -2.24 9.26 3.25
CA ILE A 26 -3.01 9.21 2.02
C ILE A 26 -4.45 8.79 2.34
N LEU A 27 -5.41 9.30 1.58
CA LEU A 27 -6.81 8.87 1.66
C LEU A 27 -7.07 7.87 0.56
N LEU A 28 -7.32 6.61 0.92
CA LEU A 28 -7.75 5.61 -0.04
C LEU A 28 -9.28 5.70 -0.22
N PRO A 29 -9.79 5.58 -1.46
CA PRO A 29 -11.22 5.50 -1.70
C PRO A 29 -11.82 4.29 -0.98
N SER A 30 -13.08 4.41 -0.57
CA SER A 30 -13.77 3.28 0.06
C SER A 30 -14.10 2.22 -0.98
N PRO A 31 -13.96 0.92 -0.65
CA PRO A 31 -14.46 -0.15 -1.50
C PRO A 31 -16.00 -0.22 -1.51
N LEU A 32 -16.67 0.47 -0.58
CA LEU A 32 -18.13 0.57 -0.52
C LEU A 32 -18.59 1.82 -1.30
N PRO A 33 -19.66 1.75 -2.11
CA PRO A 33 -20.13 2.86 -2.95
C PRO A 33 -20.38 4.18 -2.19
N GLU A 34 -20.81 4.09 -0.93
CA GLU A 34 -21.10 5.24 -0.05
C GLU A 34 -20.19 5.28 1.18
N GLY A 35 -19.11 4.49 1.18
CA GLY A 35 -18.21 4.42 2.32
C GLY A 35 -17.28 5.63 2.39
N SER A 36 -16.93 6.05 3.60
CA SER A 36 -15.96 7.12 3.79
C SER A 36 -14.55 6.67 3.35
N PRO A 37 -13.75 7.55 2.72
CA PRO A 37 -12.34 7.27 2.45
C PRO A 37 -11.57 6.92 3.72
N THR A 38 -10.66 5.95 3.62
CA THR A 38 -9.86 5.48 4.76
C THR A 38 -8.48 6.13 4.76
N PRO A 39 -8.05 6.80 5.85
CA PRO A 39 -6.70 7.34 5.96
C PRO A 39 -5.68 6.23 6.23
N ILE A 40 -4.59 6.21 5.48
CA ILE A 40 -3.46 5.32 5.68
C ILE A 40 -2.18 6.13 5.82
N ALA A 41 -1.45 5.90 6.91
CA ALA A 41 -0.13 6.45 7.10
C ALA A 41 0.92 5.56 6.41
N THR A 42 1.75 6.16 5.56
CA THR A 42 2.80 5.46 4.81
C THR A 42 4.06 6.32 4.71
N LEU A 43 5.23 5.69 4.58
CA LEU A 43 6.48 6.37 4.29
C LEU A 43 6.63 6.50 2.77
N LEU A 44 6.54 7.72 2.26
CA LEU A 44 6.70 8.00 0.84
C LEU A 44 8.00 8.79 0.58
N PRO A 45 8.71 8.51 -0.52
CA PRO A 45 9.71 9.43 -1.04
C PRO A 45 9.09 10.81 -1.21
N SER A 46 9.84 11.86 -0.87
CA SER A 46 9.35 13.24 -0.95
C SER A 46 8.81 13.61 -2.34
N SER A 47 9.38 13.02 -3.41
CA SER A 47 8.96 13.19 -4.81
C SER A 47 7.55 12.66 -5.12
N LEU A 48 7.04 11.71 -4.33
CA LEU A 48 5.75 11.05 -4.58
C LEU A 48 4.62 11.56 -3.70
N SER A 49 4.95 12.31 -2.64
CA SER A 49 3.95 12.90 -1.76
C SER A 49 2.96 13.78 -2.53
N THR A 50 3.42 14.60 -3.47
CA THR A 50 2.57 15.51 -4.25
C THR A 50 1.62 14.80 -5.21
N THR A 51 2.04 13.68 -5.80
CA THR A 51 1.23 12.93 -6.78
C THR A 51 0.13 12.13 -6.10
N LEU A 52 0.44 11.46 -4.98
CA LEU A 52 -0.49 10.56 -4.26
C LEU A 52 -1.43 11.30 -3.31
N LEU A 53 -1.13 12.56 -2.94
CA LEU A 53 -2.03 13.41 -2.15
C LEU A 53 -3.20 13.98 -2.97
N ASN A 54 -3.13 13.95 -4.31
CA ASN A 54 -4.23 14.36 -5.17
C ASN A 54 -5.11 13.14 -5.49
N ALA A 55 -6.26 13.04 -4.82
CA ALA A 55 -7.22 11.95 -5.01
C ALA A 55 -7.70 11.79 -6.47
N ASN A 56 -7.62 12.85 -7.30
CA ASN A 56 -7.98 12.80 -8.71
C ASN A 56 -6.96 12.03 -9.58
N ASN A 57 -5.76 11.77 -9.07
CA ASN A 57 -4.73 10.99 -9.75
C ASN A 57 -4.74 9.52 -9.35
N ILE A 58 -5.56 9.13 -8.37
CA ILE A 58 -5.77 7.74 -8.01
C ILE A 58 -6.74 7.17 -9.05
N PRO A 59 -6.38 6.08 -9.77
CA PRO A 59 -7.28 5.47 -10.74
C PRO A 59 -8.64 5.20 -10.09
N SER A 60 -9.69 5.87 -10.58
CA SER A 60 -11.04 5.56 -10.17
C SER A 60 -11.41 4.21 -10.76
N GLN A 61 -11.90 3.35 -9.88
CA GLN A 61 -12.26 1.97 -10.17
C GLN A 61 -13.11 1.85 -11.45
N ALA A 62 -12.59 1.20 -12.49
CA ALA A 62 -13.27 1.06 -13.78
C ALA A 62 -14.31 -0.08 -13.79
N THR A 63 -14.18 -1.05 -12.89
CA THR A 63 -15.08 -2.21 -12.80
C THR A 63 -15.70 -2.30 -11.41
N PRO A 64 -17.04 -2.25 -11.29
CA PRO A 64 -17.69 -2.39 -9.99
C PRO A 64 -17.37 -3.76 -9.38
N TYR A 65 -17.10 -3.79 -8.07
CA TYR A 65 -16.99 -5.05 -7.34
C TYR A 65 -18.32 -5.81 -7.42
N SER A 66 -18.25 -7.14 -7.57
CA SER A 66 -19.45 -7.97 -7.39
C SER A 66 -19.98 -7.76 -5.97
N SER A 67 -21.29 -7.51 -5.84
CA SER A 67 -21.96 -7.47 -4.55
C SER A 67 -22.01 -8.84 -3.86
N ASP A 68 -21.66 -9.90 -4.60
CA ASP A 68 -21.55 -11.28 -4.15
C ASP A 68 -20.16 -11.83 -4.56
N PRO A 69 -19.11 -11.61 -3.75
CA PRO A 69 -17.78 -12.12 -4.05
C PRO A 69 -17.75 -13.64 -3.93
N SER A 70 -17.02 -14.31 -4.81
CA SER A 70 -16.82 -15.76 -4.77
C SER A 70 -15.83 -16.22 -3.69
N TYR A 71 -15.39 -15.31 -2.82
CA TYR A 71 -14.40 -15.55 -1.78
C TYR A 71 -14.69 -14.84 -0.46
N GLU A 72 -14.13 -15.39 0.61
CA GLU A 72 -14.07 -14.81 1.95
C GLU A 72 -12.63 -14.82 2.48
N ILE A 73 -12.34 -13.92 3.43
CA ILE A 73 -11.01 -13.79 4.05
C ILE A 73 -11.07 -14.36 5.47
N PHE A 74 -10.22 -15.35 5.74
CA PHE A 74 -10.11 -15.98 7.06
C PHE A 74 -8.69 -15.93 7.60
N SER A 75 -8.54 -15.97 8.92
CA SER A 75 -7.23 -16.18 9.55
C SER A 75 -6.71 -17.57 9.23
N THR A 76 -5.40 -17.70 9.02
CA THR A 76 -4.77 -19.00 8.78
C THR A 76 -4.03 -19.50 10.03
N PRO A 77 -3.90 -20.83 10.22
CA PRO A 77 -3.26 -21.40 11.41
C PRO A 77 -1.80 -21.00 11.61
N THR A 78 -1.09 -20.66 10.53
CA THR A 78 0.34 -20.37 10.56
C THR A 78 0.62 -18.88 10.72
N LYS A 79 0.11 -18.03 9.81
CA LYS A 79 0.31 -16.58 9.88
C LYS A 79 -0.64 -15.82 8.94
N GLY A 80 -1.22 -14.75 9.46
CA GLY A 80 -1.95 -13.77 8.65
C GLY A 80 -3.32 -14.27 8.19
N PHE A 81 -3.70 -13.88 6.98
CA PHE A 81 -5.02 -14.14 6.40
C PHE A 81 -4.89 -14.85 5.04
N GLY A 82 -5.87 -15.68 4.72
CA GLY A 82 -6.00 -16.36 3.44
C GLY A 82 -7.35 -16.05 2.81
N MET A 83 -7.42 -16.19 1.49
CA MET A 83 -8.64 -16.04 0.69
C MET A 83 -9.18 -17.42 0.32
N PHE A 84 -10.45 -17.66 0.58
CA PHE A 84 -11.10 -18.97 0.45
C PHE A 84 -12.36 -18.84 -0.37
N ALA A 85 -12.60 -19.76 -1.30
CA ALA A 85 -13.80 -19.75 -2.12
C ALA A 85 -15.06 -20.06 -1.29
N THR A 86 -16.13 -19.30 -1.47
CA THR A 86 -17.45 -19.52 -0.82
C THR A 86 -18.36 -20.45 -1.61
N ARG A 87 -18.04 -20.65 -2.90
CA ARG A 87 -18.78 -21.48 -3.84
C ARG A 87 -17.87 -22.06 -4.91
N LEU A 88 -18.43 -22.89 -5.79
CA LEU A 88 -17.75 -23.31 -7.01
C LEU A 88 -17.52 -22.08 -7.92
N ILE A 89 -16.31 -21.99 -8.46
CA ILE A 89 -15.89 -20.92 -9.37
C ILE A 89 -15.69 -21.56 -10.74
N GLU A 90 -16.36 -21.02 -11.76
CA GLU A 90 -16.25 -21.55 -13.11
C GLU A 90 -14.92 -21.17 -13.76
N ALA A 91 -14.45 -22.01 -14.70
CA ALA A 91 -13.24 -21.71 -15.45
C ALA A 91 -13.44 -20.44 -16.28
N GLY A 92 -12.57 -19.44 -16.08
CA GLY A 92 -12.65 -18.15 -16.74
C GLY A 92 -13.48 -17.09 -15.98
N GLU A 93 -14.06 -17.44 -14.83
CA GLU A 93 -14.71 -16.48 -13.94
C GLU A 93 -13.68 -15.55 -13.29
N LEU A 94 -13.96 -14.25 -13.25
CA LEU A 94 -13.14 -13.25 -12.58
C LEU A 94 -13.35 -13.34 -11.06
N THR A 95 -12.31 -13.71 -10.32
CA THR A 95 -12.37 -13.88 -8.86
C THR A 95 -11.92 -12.64 -8.10
N LEU A 96 -10.84 -12.01 -8.56
CA LEU A 96 -10.21 -10.85 -7.91
C LEU A 96 -9.71 -9.89 -8.99
N ASN A 97 -9.91 -8.60 -8.77
CA ASN A 97 -9.27 -7.53 -9.56
C ASN A 97 -8.34 -6.74 -8.64
N GLU A 98 -7.03 -6.92 -8.79
CA GLU A 98 -6.04 -6.19 -8.00
C GLU A 98 -5.70 -4.86 -8.67
N HIS A 99 -5.71 -3.78 -7.88
CA HIS A 99 -5.31 -2.44 -8.32
C HIS A 99 -4.07 -1.99 -7.55
N PRO A 100 -2.85 -2.47 -7.92
CA PRO A 100 -1.64 -2.01 -7.26
C PRO A 100 -1.45 -0.52 -7.51
N VAL A 101 -1.11 0.22 -6.44
CA VAL A 101 -0.66 1.61 -6.58
C VAL A 101 0.78 1.56 -7.11
N LEU A 102 0.98 2.01 -8.35
CA LEU A 102 2.32 2.14 -8.93
C LEU A 102 3.03 3.35 -8.31
N ILE A 103 4.15 3.07 -7.66
CA ILE A 103 5.02 4.04 -6.98
C ILE A 103 6.36 4.03 -7.74
N SER A 104 6.70 5.12 -8.41
CA SER A 104 7.93 5.28 -9.22
C SER A 104 9.01 6.09 -8.52
#